data_AF-A0A847UJH6-F1
#
_entry.id   AF-A0A847UJH6-F1
#
_cell.length_a   1.000
_cell.length_b   1.000
_cell.length_c   1.000
_cell.angle_alpha   90.00
_cell.angle_beta   90.00
_cell.angle_gamma   90.00
#
_symmetry.space_group_name_H-M   'P 1'
#
loop_
_entity.id
_entity.type
_entity.pdbx_description
1 polymer ?
#
loop_
_entity_poly.entity_id
_entity_poly.type
_entity_poly.pdbx_seq_one_letter_code
_entity_poly.pdbx_strand_id
1 'polypeptide(L)' 'MPQGEKTVTDSEIVQWMRETPEPAFTTAEIAEKFDMTAEGMRGRLEALQDGKHVYRKKPTSRTVIWWTDSDHDGSALSA' A
#
# COMPACT_ATOMS: atom_id res chain seq x y z
N MET A 1 5.56 -23.84 19.91
CA MET A 1 4.60 -22.73 19.77
C MET A 1 4.06 -22.77 18.35
N PRO A 2 2.75 -23.02 18.10
CA PRO A 2 2.23 -22.97 16.75
C PRO A 2 1.72 -21.56 16.47
N GLN A 3 2.51 -20.75 15.76
CA GLN A 3 2.04 -19.51 15.14
C GLN A 3 2.22 -19.69 13.64
N GLY A 4 1.36 -20.53 13.07
CA GLY A 4 1.42 -21.00 11.69
C GLY A 4 0.43 -20.30 10.76
N GLU A 5 -0.12 -19.15 11.15
CA GLU A 5 -0.92 -18.31 10.26
C GLU A 5 -0.09 -17.06 9.98
N LYS A 6 0.59 -17.06 8.83
CA LYS A 6 1.23 -15.86 8.26
C LYS A 6 0.12 -14.87 7.93
N THR A 7 -0.39 -14.22 8.96
CA THR A 7 -1.40 -13.18 8.83
C THR A 7 -0.62 -11.96 8.41
N VAL A 8 -0.61 -11.65 7.11
CA VAL A 8 0.00 -10.41 6.60
C VAL A 8 -0.51 -9.26 7.47
N THR A 9 0.38 -8.55 8.11
CA THR A 9 0.04 -7.42 8.98
C THR A 9 -0.03 -6.13 8.18
N ASP A 10 -0.80 -5.16 8.66
CA ASP A 10 -0.91 -3.85 8.01
C ASP A 10 0.45 -3.12 7.96
N SER A 11 1.33 -3.37 8.94
CA SER A 11 2.70 -2.85 8.95
C SER A 11 3.57 -3.44 7.85
N GLU A 12 3.42 -4.73 7.53
CA GLU A 12 4.14 -5.36 6.42
C GLU A 12 3.72 -4.77 5.06
N ILE A 13 2.44 -4.43 4.89
CA ILE A 13 1.94 -3.77 3.68
C ILE A 13 2.61 -2.40 3.51
N VAL A 14 2.62 -1.58 4.56
CA VAL A 14 3.22 -0.24 4.53
C VAL A 14 4.74 -0.33 4.32
N GLN A 15 5.42 -1.27 4.99
CA GLN A 15 6.85 -1.47 4.82
C GLN A 15 7.19 -1.85 3.37
N TRP A 16 6.47 -2.82 2.80
CA TRP A 16 6.70 -3.22 1.41
C TRP A 16 6.48 -2.06 0.43
N MET A 17 5.43 -1.23 0.63
CA MET A 17 5.18 -0.05 -0.20
C MET A 17 6.31 0.98 -0.12
N ARG A 18 7.03 1.07 1.01
CA ARG A 18 8.17 1.99 1.19
C ARG A 18 9.47 1.45 0.59
N GLU A 19 9.66 0.14 0.63
CA GLU A 19 10.86 -0.53 0.13
C GLU A 19 10.81 -0.74 -1.40
N THR A 20 9.61 -0.71 -1.97
CA THR A 20 9.41 -0.88 -3.41
C THR A 20 9.75 0.44 -4.13
N PRO A 21 10.48 0.40 -5.27
CA PRO A 21 10.91 1.60 -5.99
C PRO A 21 9.78 2.37 -6.69
N GLU A 22 8.56 1.83 -6.70
CA GLU A 22 7.41 2.47 -7.32
C GLU A 22 6.78 3.47 -6.35
N PRO A 23 6.47 4.70 -6.83
CA PRO A 23 6.00 5.78 -5.96
C PRO A 23 4.57 5.56 -5.44
N ALA A 24 3.76 4.85 -6.22
CA ALA A 24 2.36 4.65 -5.92
C ALA A 24 1.83 3.36 -6.55
N PHE A 25 0.80 2.81 -5.92
CA PHE A 25 0.26 1.49 -6.25
C PHE A 25 -1.27 1.53 -6.32
N THR A 26 -1.85 0.67 -7.13
CA THR A 26 -3.27 0.35 -7.11
C THR A 26 -3.55 -0.73 -6.09
N THR A 27 -4.80 -0.82 -5.61
CA THR A 27 -5.21 -1.89 -4.70
C THR A 27 -4.95 -3.29 -5.28
N ALA A 28 -5.08 -3.46 -6.60
CA ALA A 28 -4.89 -4.76 -7.25
C ALA A 28 -3.42 -5.22 -7.20
N GLU A 29 -2.47 -4.30 -7.44
CA GLU A 29 -1.03 -4.60 -7.38
C GLU A 29 -0.61 -5.03 -5.96
N ILE A 30 -1.09 -4.30 -4.95
CA ILE A 30 -0.82 -4.65 -3.55
C ILE A 30 -1.49 -5.98 -3.21
N ALA A 31 -2.74 -6.20 -3.63
CA ALA A 31 -3.47 -7.44 -3.36
C ALA A 31 -2.78 -8.67 -3.98
N GLU A 32 -2.33 -8.57 -5.22
CA GLU A 32 -1.57 -9.62 -5.91
C GLU A 32 -0.28 -9.96 -5.16
N LYS A 33 0.45 -8.94 -4.70
CA LYS A 33 1.70 -9.13 -3.95
C LYS A 33 1.53 -9.95 -2.67
N PHE A 34 0.42 -9.74 -1.96
CA PHE A 34 0.13 -10.37 -0.67
C PHE A 34 -0.80 -11.59 -0.80
N ASP A 35 -1.10 -12.05 -2.02
CA ASP A 35 -2.03 -13.15 -2.31
C ASP A 35 -3.40 -12.94 -1.62
N MET A 36 -3.90 -11.71 -1.70
CA MET A 36 -5.16 -11.29 -1.09
C MET A 36 -6.18 -10.92 -2.16
N THR A 37 -7.46 -10.94 -1.79
CA THR A 37 -8.50 -10.35 -2.64
C THR A 37 -8.36 -8.83 -2.65
N ALA A 38 -8.65 -8.20 -3.80
CA ALA A 38 -8.64 -6.75 -3.92
C ALA A 38 -9.60 -6.07 -2.93
N GLU A 39 -10.73 -6.70 -2.61
CA GLU A 39 -11.67 -6.20 -1.60
C GLU A 39 -11.08 -6.24 -0.18
N GLY A 40 -10.44 -7.34 0.21
CA GLY A 40 -9.78 -7.48 1.51
C GLY A 40 -8.61 -6.50 1.66
N MET A 41 -7.81 -6.35 0.61
CA MET A 41 -6.72 -5.37 0.58
C MET A 41 -7.24 -3.94 0.66
N ARG A 42 -8.33 -3.61 -0.04
CA ARG A 42 -8.96 -2.28 0.03
C ARG A 42 -9.39 -1.93 1.45
N GLY A 43 -10.03 -2.87 2.16
CA GLY A 43 -10.44 -2.67 3.55
C GLY A 43 -9.25 -2.35 4.46
N ARG A 44 -8.13 -3.05 4.29
CA ARG A 44 -6.89 -2.80 5.04
C ARG A 44 -6.26 -1.45 4.72
N LEU A 45 -6.19 -1.09 3.43
CA LEU A 45 -5.66 0.21 3.01
C LEU A 45 -6.52 1.38 3.51
N GLU A 46 -7.85 1.21 3.54
CA GLU A 46 -8.77 2.18 4.14
C GLU A 46 -8.53 2.35 5.65
N ALA A 47 -8.26 1.28 6.38
CA ALA A 47 -7.88 1.34 7.81
C ALA A 47 -6.51 2.01 8.03
N LEU A 48 -5.52 1.68 7.21
CA LEU A 48 -4.19 2.29 7.23
C LEU A 48 -4.22 3.79 6.91
N GLN A 49 -5.18 4.23 6.08
CA GLN A 49 -5.37 5.63 5.76
C GLN A 49 -5.84 6.44 6.98
N ASP A 50 -6.74 5.87 7.78
CA ASP A 50 -7.21 6.50 9.02
C ASP A 50 -6.07 6.69 10.02
N GLY A 51 -5.16 5.71 10.09
CA GLY A 51 -3.90 5.78 10.85
C GLY A 51 -2.83 6.70 10.24
N LYS A 52 -3.09 7.38 9.11
CA LYS A 52 -2.15 8.23 8.37
C LYS A 52 -0.86 7.53 7.94
N HIS A 53 -0.90 6.21 7.72
CA HIS A 53 0.25 5.43 7.26
C HIS A 53 0.34 5.39 5.73
N VAL A 54 -0.81 5.44 5.06
CA VAL A 54 -0.94 5.50 3.61
C VAL A 54 -1.87 6.64 3.22
N TYR A 55 -1.68 7.14 2.01
CA TYR A 55 -2.52 8.16 1.40
C TYR A 55 -3.21 7.58 0.17
N ARG A 56 -4.33 8.19 -0.23
CA ARG A 56 -5.08 7.75 -1.41
C ARG A 56 -5.53 8.90 -2.29
N LYS A 57 -5.60 8.63 -3.59
CA LYS A 57 -6.17 9.51 -4.61
C LYS A 57 -7.07 8.71 -5.51
N LYS A 58 -8.20 9.30 -5.89
CA LYS A 58 -9.13 8.74 -6.88
C LYS A 58 -9.12 9.63 -8.11
N PRO A 59 -8.15 9.45 -9.04
CA PRO A 59 -8.10 10.26 -10.26
C PRO A 59 -9.30 10.02 -11.18
N THR A 60 -9.91 8.83 -11.11
CA THR A 60 -11.14 8.47 -11.84
C THR A 60 -12.11 7.74 -10.90
N SER A 61 -13.33 7.47 -11.38
CA SER A 61 -14.33 6.71 -10.63
C SER A 61 -13.96 5.23 -10.40
N ARG A 62 -13.02 4.69 -11.19
CA ARG A 62 -12.65 3.26 -11.19
C ARG A 62 -11.27 2.99 -10.60
N THR A 63 -10.42 4.00 -10.50
CA THR A 63 -9.02 3.83 -10.10
C THR A 63 -8.76 4.52 -8.77
N VAL A 64 -8.18 3.77 -7.84
CA VAL A 64 -7.66 4.30 -6.58
C VAL A 64 -6.17 4.05 -6.54
N ILE A 65 -5.40 5.10 -6.31
CA ILE A 65 -3.96 5.09 -6.19
C ILE A 65 -3.61 5.31 -4.72
N TRP A 66 -2.65 4.54 -4.21
CA TRP A 66 -2.18 4.53 -2.83
C TRP A 66 -0.67 4.77 -2.78
N TRP A 67 -0.20 5.58 -1.84
CA TRP A 67 1.22 5.84 -1.63
C TRP A 67 1.52 6.05 -0.15
N THR A 68 2.80 6.03 0.21
CA THR A 68 3.26 6.32 1.57
C THR A 68 4.00 7.65 1.60
N ASP A 69 4.20 8.22 2.79
CA ASP A 69 4.89 9.50 2.98
C ASP A 69 6.34 9.50 2.51
N SER A 70 6.98 8.32 2.47
CA SER A 70 8.37 8.15 2.01
C SER A 70 8.59 8.52 0.55
N ASP A 71 7.52 8.65 -0.24
CA ASP A 71 7.58 9.07 -1.64
C ASP A 71 7.55 10.60 -1.82
N HIS A 72 7.36 11.37 -0.73
CA HIS A 72 7.48 12.83 -0.77
C HIS A 72 8.95 13.32 -0.81
N ASP A 73 9.89 12.46 -1.24
CA ASP A 73 11.23 12.85 -1.69
C ASP A 73 11.28 12.76 -3.22
N GLY A 74 10.53 13.64 -3.89
CA GLY A 74 10.65 13.91 -5.32
C GLY A 74 11.96 14.62 -5.69
N SER A 75 13.09 14.18 -5.13
CA SER A 75 14.41 14.81 -5.30
C SER A 75 15.39 14.00 -6.16
N ALA A 76 14.93 12.95 -6.85
CA ALA A 76 15.76 12.19 -7.82
C ALA A 76 15.57 12.63 -9.29
N LEU A 77 15.33 13.93 -9.55
CA LEU A 77 15.39 14.53 -10.89
C LEU A 77 16.17 15.85 -10.84
N SER A 78 17.46 15.79 -10.51
CA SER A 78 18.45 16.80 -10.93
C SER A 78 19.89 16.26 -10.80
N ALA A 79 20.41 15.62 -11.86
CA ALA A 79 21.83 15.56 -12.19
C ALA A 79 22.01 15.18 -13.66
#